data_AF-A0A8C7WBW9-F1
#
_entry.id   AF-A0A8C7WBW9-F1
#
_cell.length_a   1.000
_cell.length_b   1.000
_cell.length_c   1.000
_cell.angle_alpha   90.00
_cell.angle_beta   90.00
_cell.angle_gamma   90.00
#
_symmetry.space_group_name_H-M   'P 1'
#
loop_
_entity.id
_entity.type
_entity.pdbx_description
1 polymer ?
#
loop_
_entity_poly.entity_id
_entity_poly.type
_entity_poly.pdbx_seq_one_letter_code
_entity_poly.pdbx_strand_id
1 'polypeptide(L)'
;MNKYTFLYILCILCTVRLTTPFNAERSSQDILITSKLRTKRQSCQDGTYQHEGMACCLCAAGQHLESHCSVSPEDGTCVYCEENRTYNSDPNSLDSCEPCTSCDSKANLEVEDRCTIFKDSVCRCQQGHYCNKGKEHCRACYPCTICSEEGIKVACSATNNTICHAFKEQRRNLAVVFVLTTVLLVVLIVIIYLWRSNKYCFGPNGGLTELPNRSSEEMQPLRGVNLWPHLPDIAKTLGWRDMKQVAECSGMTHTAIESHQLNFPNDSQEQCSSLLRAWVEKEGMTTASVTLVQTLLRMKKKVKAEDIMAIISNKEDGVTGQNSGSGQV
;
A
#
# COMPACT_ATOMS: atom_id res chain seq x y z
N MET A 1 -23.74 -8.98 -14.98
CA MET A 1 -24.30 -9.28 -16.33
C MET A 1 -25.52 -10.16 -16.14
N ASN A 2 -26.68 -9.70 -16.63
CA ASN A 2 -28.02 -10.13 -16.24
C ASN A 2 -28.46 -11.41 -16.97
N LYS A 3 -29.19 -12.31 -16.28
CA LYS A 3 -29.72 -13.59 -16.83
C LYS A 3 -30.68 -13.44 -18.02
N TYR A 4 -31.13 -12.22 -18.31
CA TYR A 4 -32.04 -11.91 -19.41
C TYR A 4 -31.38 -11.81 -20.79
N THR A 5 -30.05 -11.66 -20.85
CA THR A 5 -29.33 -11.62 -22.14
C THR A 5 -29.14 -13.02 -22.74
N PHE A 6 -29.20 -14.08 -21.92
CA PHE A 6 -29.01 -15.46 -22.36
C PHE A 6 -30.28 -16.08 -22.97
N LEU A 7 -31.47 -15.68 -22.51
CA LEU A 7 -32.74 -16.13 -23.11
C LEU A 7 -32.99 -15.54 -24.50
N TYR A 8 -32.49 -14.33 -24.77
CA TYR A 8 -32.70 -13.66 -26.05
C TYR A 8 -31.87 -14.30 -27.18
N ILE A 9 -30.70 -14.86 -26.87
CA ILE A 9 -29.80 -15.49 -27.85
C ILE A 9 -30.27 -16.91 -28.22
N LEU A 10 -30.87 -17.64 -27.29
CA LEU A 10 -31.45 -18.96 -27.57
C LEU A 10 -32.73 -18.91 -28.43
N CYS A 11 -33.44 -17.78 -28.43
CA CYS A 11 -34.68 -17.63 -29.22
C CYS A 11 -34.43 -17.39 -30.72
N ILE A 12 -33.26 -16.86 -31.10
CA ILE A 12 -32.92 -16.55 -32.50
C ILE A 12 -32.39 -17.78 -33.27
N LEU A 13 -31.86 -18.79 -32.58
CA LEU A 13 -31.36 -20.01 -33.24
C LEU A 13 -32.47 -21.04 -33.59
N CYS A 14 -33.69 -20.86 -33.06
CA CYS A 14 -34.81 -21.78 -33.31
C CYS A 14 -35.68 -21.43 -34.53
N THR A 15 -35.46 -20.31 -35.22
CA THR A 15 -36.35 -19.85 -36.32
C THR A 15 -35.85 -20.14 -37.74
N VAL A 16 -34.68 -20.77 -37.95
CA VAL A 16 -34.12 -20.96 -39.31
C VAL A 16 -34.18 -22.41 -39.83
N ARG A 17 -34.80 -23.35 -39.11
CA ARG A 17 -34.91 -24.74 -39.58
C ARG A 17 -36.31 -25.28 -39.37
N LEU A 18 -37.30 -24.85 -40.17
CA LEU A 18 -38.45 -25.67 -40.56
C LEU A 18 -39.30 -24.97 -41.65
N THR A 19 -39.10 -25.32 -42.93
CA THR A 19 -40.14 -25.36 -43.99
C THR A 19 -39.57 -26.05 -45.25
N THR A 20 -39.74 -27.38 -45.31
CA THR A 20 -40.28 -28.25 -46.40
C THR A 20 -40.03 -27.94 -47.91
N PRO A 21 -40.38 -28.83 -48.87
CA PRO A 21 -40.09 -30.27 -49.03
C PRO A 21 -39.69 -30.67 -50.50
N PHE A 22 -39.34 -31.95 -50.68
CA PHE A 22 -39.58 -32.86 -51.83
C PHE A 22 -39.75 -32.29 -53.27
N ASN A 23 -38.84 -32.67 -54.18
CA ASN A 23 -39.20 -33.28 -55.47
C ASN A 23 -37.99 -33.93 -56.16
N ALA A 24 -38.27 -35.04 -56.83
CA ALA A 24 -37.36 -35.83 -57.65
C ALA A 24 -37.43 -35.37 -59.12
N GLU A 25 -36.31 -35.29 -59.84
CA GLU A 25 -36.31 -35.51 -61.30
C GLU A 25 -34.92 -35.89 -61.85
N ARG A 26 -34.94 -36.44 -63.06
CA ARG A 26 -34.06 -37.42 -63.71
C ARG A 26 -33.17 -36.77 -64.79
N SER A 27 -32.17 -37.54 -65.27
CA SER A 27 -31.47 -37.49 -66.59
C SER A 27 -29.98 -37.09 -66.50
N SER A 28 -29.04 -38.05 -66.58
CA SER A 28 -28.35 -38.56 -67.82
C SER A 28 -27.36 -37.53 -68.40
N GLN A 29 -26.09 -37.79 -68.72
CA GLN A 29 -25.46 -38.96 -69.33
C GLN A 29 -23.91 -38.84 -69.28
N ASP A 30 -23.23 -39.98 -69.04
CA ASP A 30 -21.99 -40.55 -69.63
C ASP A 30 -20.73 -39.66 -69.82
N ILE A 31 -19.48 -40.10 -69.60
CA ILE A 31 -18.82 -41.26 -70.22
C ILE A 31 -17.63 -41.76 -69.37
N LEU A 32 -17.62 -43.07 -69.17
CA LEU A 32 -16.61 -44.03 -68.74
C LEU A 32 -15.26 -43.93 -69.49
N ILE A 33 -14.09 -43.96 -68.83
CA ILE A 33 -12.92 -44.81 -69.17
C ILE A 33 -12.04 -45.08 -67.91
N THR A 34 -12.11 -46.32 -67.43
CA THR A 34 -10.99 -47.21 -67.05
C THR A 34 -9.81 -46.60 -66.26
N SER A 35 -9.69 -46.86 -64.95
CA SER A 35 -9.18 -48.14 -64.49
C SER A 35 -9.64 -48.42 -63.04
N LYS A 36 -10.58 -49.36 -62.89
CA LYS A 36 -10.53 -50.21 -61.70
C LYS A 36 -9.34 -51.14 -61.92
N LEU A 37 -8.15 -50.68 -61.53
CA LEU A 37 -7.18 -51.60 -60.96
C LEU A 37 -7.98 -52.33 -59.87
N ARG A 38 -8.28 -53.59 -60.15
CA ARG A 38 -8.80 -54.52 -59.18
C ARG A 38 -7.62 -54.68 -58.22
N THR A 39 -7.46 -53.75 -57.28
CA THR A 39 -6.51 -53.88 -56.19
C THR A 39 -6.97 -55.11 -55.44
N LYS A 40 -6.31 -56.23 -55.78
CA LYS A 40 -6.35 -57.48 -55.04
C LYS A 40 -6.23 -57.07 -53.58
N ARG A 41 -7.24 -57.43 -52.77
CA ARG A 41 -7.31 -57.11 -51.33
C ARG A 41 -5.90 -57.23 -50.75
N GLN A 42 -5.31 -56.11 -50.37
CA GLN A 42 -4.03 -56.11 -49.68
C GLN A 42 -4.38 -56.50 -48.24
N SER A 43 -4.17 -57.77 -47.90
CA SER A 43 -4.60 -58.41 -46.65
C SER A 43 -3.64 -58.19 -45.49
N CYS A 44 -2.89 -57.09 -45.47
CA CYS A 44 -2.05 -56.76 -44.32
C CYS A 44 -2.91 -56.11 -43.24
N GLN A 45 -3.07 -56.78 -42.09
CA GLN A 45 -3.88 -56.30 -40.97
C GLN A 45 -3.32 -55.01 -40.37
N ASP A 46 -1.99 -54.89 -40.30
CA ASP A 46 -1.29 -53.81 -39.60
C ASP A 46 -0.72 -52.74 -40.54
N GLY A 47 -1.11 -52.76 -41.82
CA GLY A 47 -0.65 -51.82 -42.84
C GLY A 47 0.55 -52.34 -43.64
N THR A 48 1.14 -51.44 -44.45
CA THR A 48 2.18 -51.79 -45.44
C THR A 48 3.29 -50.76 -45.54
N TYR A 49 4.50 -51.20 -45.86
CA TYR A 49 5.65 -50.35 -46.18
C TYR A 49 6.21 -50.66 -47.58
N GLN A 50 6.98 -49.74 -48.15
CA GLN A 50 7.57 -49.90 -49.49
C GLN A 50 9.01 -50.42 -49.40
N HIS A 51 9.31 -51.47 -50.14
CA HIS A 51 10.66 -52.01 -50.30
C HIS A 51 10.86 -52.50 -51.73
N GLU A 52 11.93 -52.04 -52.40
CA GLU A 52 12.26 -52.39 -53.80
C GLU A 52 11.08 -52.31 -54.80
N GLY A 53 10.18 -51.34 -54.61
CA GLY A 53 9.01 -51.13 -55.48
C GLY A 53 7.84 -52.08 -55.20
N MET A 54 7.94 -52.93 -54.16
CA MET A 54 6.87 -53.78 -53.63
C MET A 54 6.30 -53.20 -52.33
N ALA A 55 4.99 -53.39 -52.14
CA ALA A 55 4.32 -53.04 -50.90
C ALA A 55 4.25 -54.26 -49.97
N CYS A 56 5.16 -54.32 -49.00
CA CYS A 56 5.27 -55.37 -47.98
C CYS A 56 4.34 -55.10 -46.79
N CYS A 57 3.89 -56.14 -46.08
CA CYS A 57 3.16 -55.99 -44.82
C CYS A 57 4.09 -55.51 -43.70
N LEU A 58 3.59 -54.63 -42.83
CA LEU A 58 4.28 -54.23 -41.60
C LEU A 58 4.34 -55.39 -40.60
N CYS A 59 5.39 -55.42 -39.78
CA CYS A 59 5.42 -56.27 -38.59
C CYS A 59 4.49 -55.71 -37.53
N ALA A 60 3.84 -56.58 -36.77
CA ALA A 60 2.92 -56.16 -35.71
C ALA A 60 3.67 -55.50 -34.55
N ALA A 61 2.93 -54.81 -33.67
CA ALA A 61 3.48 -54.33 -32.40
C ALA A 61 4.15 -55.49 -31.62
N GLY A 62 5.26 -55.20 -30.98
CA GLY A 62 6.11 -56.19 -30.30
C GLY A 62 6.96 -57.07 -31.21
N GLN A 63 7.02 -56.76 -32.50
CA GLN A 63 7.91 -57.39 -33.46
C GLN A 63 8.81 -56.37 -34.16
N HIS A 64 9.91 -56.86 -34.72
CA HIS A 64 10.75 -56.14 -35.67
C HIS A 64 10.95 -57.00 -36.93
N LEU A 65 11.39 -56.36 -38.00
CA LEU A 65 11.68 -57.00 -39.26
C LEU A 65 13.04 -57.71 -39.20
N GLU A 66 13.07 -58.98 -39.62
CA GLU A 66 14.31 -59.76 -39.78
C GLU A 66 14.69 -59.87 -41.27
N SER A 67 13.71 -60.00 -42.16
CA SER A 67 13.94 -59.97 -43.60
C SER A 67 12.78 -59.34 -44.35
N HIS A 68 13.10 -58.52 -45.36
CA HIS A 68 12.12 -57.87 -46.22
C HIS A 68 11.36 -58.86 -47.09
N CYS A 69 10.17 -58.44 -47.54
CA CYS A 69 9.41 -59.21 -48.50
C CYS A 69 10.08 -59.20 -49.88
N SER A 70 10.00 -60.29 -50.63
CA SER A 70 10.74 -60.48 -51.89
C SER A 70 9.85 -60.91 -53.06
N VAL A 71 8.90 -61.83 -52.85
CA VAL A 71 8.05 -62.41 -53.90
C VAL A 71 6.59 -62.00 -53.70
N SER A 72 6.15 -61.84 -52.45
CA SER A 72 4.78 -61.47 -52.10
C SER A 72 4.72 -60.54 -50.89
N PRO A 73 3.66 -59.73 -50.71
CA PRO A 73 3.56 -58.78 -49.59
C PRO A 73 3.71 -59.39 -48.18
N GLU A 74 3.40 -60.68 -48.02
CA GLU A 74 3.31 -61.39 -46.74
C GLU A 74 4.52 -62.28 -46.46
N ASP A 75 5.50 -62.38 -47.37
CA ASP A 75 6.65 -63.28 -47.23
C ASP A 75 7.85 -62.71 -46.44
N GLY A 76 7.74 -61.46 -45.97
CA GLY A 76 8.70 -60.90 -45.03
C GLY A 76 8.68 -61.61 -43.68
N THR A 77 9.81 -61.68 -43.00
CA THR A 77 9.92 -62.34 -41.68
C THR A 77 9.96 -61.31 -40.57
N CYS A 78 9.07 -61.49 -39.58
CA CYS A 78 9.00 -60.67 -38.38
C CYS A 78 9.30 -61.51 -37.14
N VAL A 79 10.12 -60.96 -36.24
CA VAL A 79 10.55 -61.63 -35.00
C VAL A 79 10.13 -60.81 -33.79
N TYR A 80 9.72 -61.48 -32.71
CA TYR A 80 9.33 -60.81 -31.48
C TYR A 80 10.51 -60.13 -30.79
N CYS A 81 10.23 -59.00 -30.15
CA CYS A 81 11.19 -58.32 -29.28
C CYS A 81 11.58 -59.20 -28.07
N GLU A 82 12.70 -58.87 -27.43
CA GLU A 82 13.17 -59.60 -26.26
C GLU A 82 12.47 -59.07 -24.99
N GLU A 83 11.73 -59.95 -24.31
CA GLU A 83 10.97 -59.61 -23.10
C GLU A 83 11.83 -58.92 -22.04
N ASN A 84 11.33 -57.81 -21.47
CA ASN A 84 12.04 -56.94 -20.52
C ASN A 84 13.34 -56.28 -21.03
N ARG A 85 13.67 -56.35 -22.32
CA ARG A 85 14.86 -55.70 -22.89
C ARG A 85 14.56 -54.76 -24.04
N THR A 86 13.68 -55.16 -24.95
CA THR A 86 13.32 -54.36 -26.11
C THR A 86 11.82 -54.39 -26.36
N TYR A 87 11.31 -53.36 -27.02
CA TYR A 87 9.89 -53.20 -27.33
C TYR A 87 9.71 -52.50 -28.67
N ASN A 88 8.52 -52.62 -29.27
CA ASN A 88 8.03 -51.76 -30.34
C ASN A 88 6.53 -51.59 -30.14
N SER A 89 6.06 -50.35 -29.92
CA SER A 89 4.65 -50.11 -29.54
C SER A 89 3.67 -50.18 -30.71
N ASP A 90 4.15 -49.88 -31.91
CA ASP A 90 3.33 -49.74 -33.10
C ASP A 90 3.79 -50.69 -34.21
N PRO A 91 2.89 -51.02 -35.17
CA PRO A 91 3.29 -51.71 -36.37
C PRO A 91 4.41 -50.99 -37.11
N ASN A 92 5.44 -51.73 -37.50
CA ASN A 92 6.70 -51.14 -37.96
C ASN A 92 7.41 -51.98 -39.03
N SER A 93 8.41 -51.37 -39.66
CA SER A 93 9.36 -52.01 -40.58
C SER A 93 10.79 -51.77 -40.12
N LEU A 94 11.01 -51.74 -38.79
CA LEU A 94 12.32 -51.51 -38.18
C LEU A 94 13.11 -52.81 -38.18
N ASP A 95 14.42 -52.74 -38.44
CA ASP A 95 15.30 -53.92 -38.42
C ASP A 95 15.60 -54.41 -36.99
N SER A 96 15.21 -53.64 -35.97
CA SER A 96 15.40 -53.99 -34.56
C SER A 96 14.32 -53.34 -33.69
N CYS A 97 14.11 -53.90 -32.49
CA CYS A 97 13.25 -53.30 -31.48
C CYS A 97 13.98 -52.20 -30.69
N GLU A 98 13.21 -51.23 -30.18
CA GLU A 98 13.74 -50.17 -29.33
C GLU A 98 14.15 -50.72 -27.95
N PRO A 99 15.27 -50.27 -27.37
CA PRO A 99 15.67 -50.67 -26.02
C PRO A 99 14.73 -50.07 -24.97
N CYS A 100 14.34 -50.87 -23.98
CA CYS A 100 13.56 -50.37 -22.86
C CYS A 100 14.35 -49.30 -22.08
N THR A 101 13.65 -48.28 -21.61
CA THR A 101 14.16 -47.32 -20.64
C THR A 101 14.58 -48.04 -19.34
N SER A 102 15.70 -47.61 -18.74
CA SER A 102 16.15 -48.13 -17.45
C SER A 102 15.98 -47.06 -16.37
N CYS A 103 15.17 -47.38 -15.36
CA CYS A 103 14.94 -46.47 -14.24
C CYS A 103 16.10 -46.58 -13.23
N ASP A 104 17.08 -45.69 -13.33
CA ASP A 104 18.25 -45.69 -12.44
C ASP A 104 17.88 -45.21 -11.03
N SER A 105 18.01 -46.09 -10.05
CA SER A 105 17.79 -45.75 -8.64
C SER A 105 18.77 -44.69 -8.13
N LYS A 106 19.98 -44.56 -8.70
CA LYS A 106 20.93 -43.48 -8.37
C LYS A 106 20.44 -42.11 -8.82
N ALA A 107 19.55 -42.07 -9.80
CA ALA A 107 18.88 -40.86 -10.28
C ALA A 107 17.55 -40.61 -9.54
N ASN A 108 17.29 -41.34 -8.45
CA ASN A 108 16.05 -41.30 -7.66
C ASN A 108 14.80 -41.69 -8.47
N LEU A 109 14.97 -42.57 -9.47
CA LEU A 109 13.88 -43.14 -10.26
C LEU A 109 13.51 -44.53 -9.72
N GLU A 110 12.25 -44.90 -9.91
CA GLU A 110 11.73 -46.24 -9.68
C GLU A 110 10.79 -46.63 -10.83
N VAL A 111 10.65 -47.94 -11.06
CA VAL A 111 9.77 -48.47 -12.11
C VAL A 111 8.32 -48.33 -11.65
N GLU A 112 7.51 -47.61 -12.42
CA GLU A 112 6.05 -47.57 -12.26
C GLU A 112 5.41 -48.68 -13.08
N ASP A 113 5.72 -48.72 -14.38
CA ASP A 113 5.27 -49.76 -15.31
C ASP A 113 6.47 -50.50 -15.88
N ARG A 114 6.38 -51.82 -15.91
CA ARG A 114 7.42 -52.69 -16.48
C ARG A 114 7.40 -52.63 -18.00
N CYS A 115 8.59 -52.74 -18.59
CA CYS A 115 8.74 -52.93 -20.02
C CYS A 115 8.16 -54.28 -20.44
N THR A 116 7.47 -54.32 -21.58
CA THR A 116 7.05 -55.55 -22.26
C THR A 116 7.43 -55.42 -23.73
N ILE A 117 7.28 -56.49 -24.50
CA ILE A 117 7.55 -56.42 -25.95
C ILE A 117 6.72 -55.34 -26.67
N PHE A 118 5.55 -54.95 -26.13
CA PHE A 118 4.63 -54.00 -26.75
C PHE A 118 4.73 -52.57 -26.19
N LYS A 119 5.47 -52.33 -25.10
CA LYS A 119 5.54 -50.99 -24.50
C LYS A 119 6.82 -50.81 -23.69
N ASP A 120 7.33 -49.58 -23.71
CA ASP A 120 8.42 -49.19 -22.84
C ASP A 120 8.02 -49.28 -21.35
N SER A 121 9.03 -49.40 -20.49
CA SER A 121 8.89 -49.11 -19.08
C SER A 121 8.61 -47.63 -18.83
N VAL A 122 7.83 -47.36 -17.78
CA VAL A 122 7.58 -45.99 -17.32
C VAL A 122 8.27 -45.81 -15.98
N CYS A 123 9.13 -44.79 -15.90
CA CYS A 123 9.79 -44.40 -14.65
C CYS A 123 9.00 -43.33 -13.92
N ARG A 124 9.00 -43.41 -12.58
CA ARG A 124 8.53 -42.35 -11.70
C ARG A 124 9.60 -41.95 -10.69
N CYS A 125 9.49 -40.74 -10.16
CA CYS A 125 10.34 -40.32 -9.06
C CYS A 125 10.01 -41.09 -7.78
N GLN A 126 11.05 -41.48 -7.06
CA GLN A 126 10.95 -42.06 -5.74
C GLN A 126 10.26 -41.10 -4.76
N GLN A 127 9.77 -41.64 -3.65
CA GLN A 127 9.14 -40.84 -2.61
C GLN A 127 10.07 -39.70 -2.14
N GLY A 128 9.48 -38.51 -1.96
CA GLY A 128 10.25 -37.33 -1.57
C GLY A 128 11.09 -36.71 -2.68
N HIS A 129 10.91 -37.12 -3.94
CA HIS A 129 11.55 -36.53 -5.11
C HIS A 129 10.53 -36.12 -6.19
N TYR A 130 10.91 -35.15 -7.02
CA TYR A 130 10.07 -34.62 -8.09
C TYR A 130 10.85 -34.30 -9.37
N CYS A 131 10.13 -34.20 -10.49
CA CYS A 131 10.68 -33.82 -11.78
C CYS A 131 9.69 -33.02 -12.64
N ASN A 132 10.07 -31.81 -13.00
CA ASN A 132 9.20 -30.88 -13.73
C ASN A 132 9.01 -31.20 -15.23
N LYS A 133 9.73 -32.19 -15.78
CA LYS A 133 9.67 -32.57 -17.20
C LYS A 133 8.61 -33.65 -17.51
N GLY A 134 7.81 -34.05 -16.53
CA GLY A 134 6.86 -35.16 -16.68
C GLY A 134 7.56 -36.53 -16.64
N LYS A 135 6.77 -37.63 -16.68
CA LYS A 135 7.29 -38.99 -16.45
C LYS A 135 8.22 -39.49 -17.57
N GLU A 136 7.86 -39.25 -18.83
CA GLU A 136 8.60 -39.77 -20.00
C GLU A 136 9.95 -39.09 -20.22
N HIS A 137 10.08 -37.81 -19.87
CA HIS A 137 11.28 -37.02 -20.12
C HIS A 137 12.15 -36.81 -18.87
N CYS A 138 11.81 -37.48 -17.77
CA CYS A 138 12.57 -37.34 -16.55
C CYS A 138 13.77 -38.28 -16.50
N ARG A 139 14.97 -37.72 -16.67
CA ARG A 139 16.23 -38.47 -16.57
C ARG A 139 16.76 -38.59 -15.13
N ALA A 140 16.36 -37.67 -14.25
CA ALA A 140 16.76 -37.62 -12.85
C ALA A 140 15.77 -36.80 -12.02
N CYS A 141 15.51 -37.23 -10.79
CA CYS A 141 14.58 -36.57 -9.88
C CYS A 141 15.31 -35.80 -8.77
N TYR A 142 14.76 -34.64 -8.41
CA TYR A 142 15.29 -33.74 -7.40
C TYR A 142 14.55 -33.91 -6.08
N PRO A 143 15.23 -33.76 -4.93
CA PRO A 143 14.57 -33.84 -3.63
C PRO A 143 13.54 -32.73 -3.46
N CYS A 144 12.43 -33.06 -2.83
CA CYS A 144 11.38 -32.12 -2.50
C CYS A 144 11.83 -31.12 -1.42
N THR A 145 11.40 -29.86 -1.55
CA THR A 145 11.61 -28.86 -0.50
C THR A 145 10.87 -29.27 0.78
N ILE A 146 11.55 -29.16 1.92
CA ILE A 146 10.95 -29.37 3.24
C ILE A 146 10.56 -28.01 3.82
N CYS A 147 9.28 -27.85 4.16
CA CYS A 147 8.78 -26.60 4.75
C CYS A 147 9.01 -26.59 6.26
N SER A 148 9.41 -25.42 6.78
CA SER A 148 9.56 -25.16 8.23
C SER A 148 8.20 -24.85 8.87
N GLU A 149 8.18 -24.13 10.00
CA GLU A 149 7.01 -23.96 10.89
C GLU A 149 5.70 -23.47 10.24
N GLU A 150 5.76 -22.88 9.05
CA GLU A 150 4.59 -22.35 8.35
C GLU A 150 3.75 -23.41 7.63
N GLY A 151 4.28 -24.63 7.51
CA GLY A 151 3.59 -25.77 6.90
C GLY A 151 3.60 -25.77 5.37
N ILE A 152 2.99 -26.82 4.82
CA ILE A 152 2.99 -27.13 3.38
C ILE A 152 1.72 -26.54 2.74
N LYS A 153 1.89 -25.71 1.71
CA LYS A 153 0.78 -25.18 0.89
C LYS A 153 0.39 -26.14 -0.24
N VAL A 154 1.39 -26.73 -0.91
CA VAL A 154 1.20 -27.77 -1.94
C VAL A 154 2.16 -28.89 -1.63
N ALA A 155 1.62 -30.11 -1.46
CA ALA A 155 2.40 -31.29 -1.17
C ALA A 155 3.26 -31.69 -2.37
N CYS A 156 4.41 -32.33 -2.09
CA CYS A 156 5.25 -32.85 -3.15
C CYS A 156 4.55 -33.97 -3.93
N SER A 157 4.84 -34.04 -5.22
CA SER A 157 4.41 -35.09 -6.14
C SER A 157 5.59 -35.51 -7.02
N ALA A 158 5.49 -36.66 -7.70
CA ALA A 158 6.52 -37.13 -8.63
C ALA A 158 6.85 -36.11 -9.74
N THR A 159 5.93 -35.19 -10.06
CA THR A 159 6.13 -34.16 -11.09
C THR A 159 6.33 -32.74 -10.55
N ASN A 160 5.96 -32.48 -9.29
CA ASN A 160 5.88 -31.13 -8.74
C ASN A 160 6.55 -31.04 -7.37
N ASN A 161 7.35 -29.99 -7.17
CA ASN A 161 7.97 -29.70 -5.88
C ASN A 161 6.92 -29.31 -4.83
N THR A 162 7.29 -29.48 -3.56
CA THR A 162 6.60 -28.88 -2.42
C THR A 162 6.62 -27.36 -2.51
N ILE A 163 5.48 -26.72 -2.23
CA ILE A 163 5.37 -25.26 -2.09
C ILE A 163 5.02 -24.95 -0.64
N CYS A 164 5.80 -24.09 0.01
CA CYS A 164 5.60 -23.68 1.39
C CYS A 164 4.65 -22.47 1.50
N HIS A 165 4.07 -22.30 2.68
CA HIS A 165 3.45 -21.02 3.02
C HIS A 165 4.51 -19.90 3.02
N ALA A 166 4.09 -18.71 2.60
CA ALA A 166 4.96 -17.55 2.58
C ALA A 166 4.97 -16.89 3.96
N PHE A 167 6.16 -16.48 4.41
CA PHE A 167 6.33 -15.80 5.68
C PHE A 167 5.38 -14.61 5.77
N LYS A 168 4.46 -14.67 6.73
CA LYS A 168 3.65 -13.50 7.08
C LYS A 168 4.59 -12.48 7.72
N GLU A 169 5.06 -11.55 6.89
CA GLU A 169 5.89 -10.39 7.23
C GLU A 169 5.14 -9.37 8.12
N GLN A 170 4.19 -9.80 8.96
CA GLN A 170 3.35 -8.90 9.76
C GLN A 170 4.07 -8.34 11.01
N ARG A 171 5.20 -8.91 11.42
CA ARG A 171 5.90 -8.44 12.64
C ARG A 171 6.71 -7.16 12.47
N ARG A 172 7.02 -6.71 11.26
CA ARG A 172 7.83 -5.49 11.05
C ARG A 172 6.99 -4.19 11.09
N ASN A 173 5.71 -4.29 10.77
CA ASN A 173 4.84 -3.11 10.68
C ASN A 173 4.31 -2.66 12.05
N LEU A 174 4.19 -3.57 13.02
CA LEU A 174 3.67 -3.22 14.34
C LEU A 174 4.67 -2.37 15.15
N ALA A 175 5.95 -2.69 15.08
CA ALA A 175 7.00 -1.91 15.76
C ALA A 175 7.10 -0.48 15.21
N VAL A 176 7.03 -0.32 13.88
CA VAL A 176 7.04 1.02 13.24
C VAL A 176 5.80 1.83 13.61
N VAL A 177 4.62 1.20 13.67
CA VAL A 177 3.38 1.86 14.10
C VAL A 177 3.46 2.30 15.57
N PHE A 178 4.01 1.48 16.47
CA PHE A 178 4.22 1.88 17.86
C PHE A 178 5.21 3.05 18.03
N VAL A 179 6.29 3.09 17.24
CA VAL A 179 7.24 4.21 17.28
C VAL A 179 6.60 5.51 16.76
N LEU A 180 5.87 5.46 15.64
CA LEU A 180 5.21 6.66 15.10
C LEU A 180 4.13 7.21 16.03
N THR A 181 3.31 6.33 16.61
CA THR A 181 2.23 6.73 17.54
C THR A 181 2.77 7.34 18.82
N THR A 182 3.84 6.78 19.39
CA THR A 182 4.47 7.33 20.61
C THR A 182 5.09 8.70 20.38
N VAL A 183 5.80 8.90 19.25
CA VAL A 183 6.36 10.20 18.89
C VAL A 183 5.26 11.26 18.75
N LEU A 184 4.15 10.92 18.07
CA LEU A 184 3.04 11.85 17.84
C LEU A 184 2.36 12.26 19.15
N LEU A 185 2.20 11.33 20.10
CA LEU A 185 1.68 11.63 21.44
C LEU A 185 2.61 12.55 22.23
N VAL A 186 3.92 12.31 22.20
CA VAL A 186 4.90 13.17 22.90
C VAL A 186 4.86 14.59 22.34
N VAL A 187 4.79 14.76 21.01
CA VAL A 187 4.67 16.08 20.37
C VAL A 187 3.40 16.80 20.83
N LEU A 188 2.26 16.12 20.87
CA LEU A 188 1.00 16.70 21.35
C LEU A 188 1.09 17.14 22.81
N ILE A 189 1.70 16.32 23.68
CA ILE A 189 1.91 16.67 25.09
C ILE A 189 2.80 17.90 25.23
N VAL A 190 3.88 18.00 24.44
CA VAL A 190 4.76 19.19 24.43
C VAL A 190 4.00 20.43 23.98
N ILE A 191 3.21 20.35 22.91
CA ILE A 191 2.38 21.46 22.43
C ILE A 191 1.40 21.92 23.52
N ILE A 192 0.71 20.98 24.18
CA ILE A 192 -0.24 21.28 25.26
C ILE A 192 0.49 21.93 26.45
N TYR A 193 1.68 21.44 26.81
CA TYR A 193 2.49 22.03 27.88
C TYR A 193 2.92 23.46 27.56
N LEU A 194 3.38 23.70 26.32
CA LEU A 194 3.77 25.02 25.85
C LEU A 194 2.57 25.99 25.84
N TRP A 195 1.41 25.55 25.35
CA TRP A 195 0.16 26.34 25.41
C TRP A 195 -0.28 26.63 26.85
N ARG A 196 -0.19 25.64 27.74
CA ARG A 196 -0.61 25.79 29.15
C ARG A 196 0.36 26.65 29.96
N SER A 197 1.65 26.65 29.59
CA SER A 197 2.69 27.47 30.25
C SER A 197 2.59 28.96 29.97
N ASN A 198 1.70 29.38 29.06
CA ASN A 198 1.37 30.79 28.82
C ASN A 198 2.61 31.68 28.58
N LYS A 199 3.63 31.14 27.89
CA LYS A 199 4.89 31.82 27.53
C LYS A 199 4.91 32.42 26.11
N TYR A 200 3.77 32.44 25.43
CA TYR A 200 3.64 33.10 24.13
C TYR A 200 2.53 34.15 24.20
N CYS A 201 2.91 35.43 24.29
CA CYS A 201 2.06 36.54 23.89
C CYS A 201 1.98 36.57 22.35
N PHE A 202 1.42 35.53 21.74
CA PHE A 202 1.10 35.54 20.31
C PHE A 202 -0.31 36.12 20.15
N GLY A 203 -0.41 37.44 20.22
CA GLY A 203 -1.49 38.13 19.54
C GLY A 203 -1.16 38.18 18.05
N PRO A 204 -2.07 37.83 17.13
CA PRO A 204 -1.85 38.11 15.72
C PRO A 204 -1.71 39.62 15.53
N ASN A 205 -0.52 40.10 15.16
CA ASN A 205 -0.34 41.48 14.74
C ASN A 205 -0.87 41.64 13.31
N GLY A 206 -1.83 42.55 13.13
CA GLY A 206 -2.18 43.11 11.84
C GLY A 206 -3.53 42.67 11.31
N GLY A 207 -4.58 43.37 11.74
CA GLY A 207 -5.89 43.30 11.14
C GLY A 207 -6.90 43.87 12.10
N LEU A 208 -7.27 45.14 11.90
CA LEU A 208 -8.46 45.77 12.47
C LEU A 208 -9.68 44.96 12.00
N THR A 209 -9.90 43.84 12.69
CA THR A 209 -11.09 43.01 12.51
C THR A 209 -11.95 43.39 13.69
N GLU A 210 -12.93 44.24 13.41
CA GLU A 210 -13.99 44.55 14.36
C GLU A 210 -14.51 43.25 14.97
N LEU A 211 -14.32 43.09 16.28
CA LEU A 211 -15.12 42.14 17.03
C LEU A 211 -16.43 42.84 17.41
N PRO A 212 -17.54 42.09 17.40
CA PRO A 212 -18.87 42.62 17.44
C PRO A 212 -19.10 43.32 18.77
N ASN A 213 -19.70 44.49 18.64
CA ASN A 213 -20.32 45.29 19.68
C ASN A 213 -21.11 44.43 20.67
N ARG A 214 -20.49 44.06 21.80
CA ARG A 214 -21.23 43.62 22.99
C ARG A 214 -20.44 43.81 24.29
N SER A 215 -20.07 45.06 24.55
CA SER A 215 -20.06 45.73 25.86
C SER A 215 -19.25 47.03 25.75
N SER A 216 -19.75 47.97 24.96
CA SER A 216 -19.46 49.41 25.13
C SER A 216 -20.64 50.03 25.84
N GLU A 217 -20.81 49.69 27.11
CA GLU A 217 -21.34 50.59 28.12
C GLU A 217 -20.34 50.47 29.27
N GLU A 218 -19.73 51.60 29.62
CA GLU A 218 -18.54 51.78 30.50
C GLU A 218 -17.17 51.33 29.96
N MET A 219 -16.68 52.04 28.93
CA MET A 219 -15.24 52.38 28.87
C MET A 219 -15.01 53.65 28.06
N GLN A 220 -15.74 54.72 28.40
CA GLN A 220 -15.57 56.04 27.81
C GLN A 220 -15.01 57.15 28.73
N PRO A 221 -14.20 56.88 29.78
CA PRO A 221 -13.40 57.96 30.39
C PRO A 221 -11.93 57.98 29.97
N LEU A 222 -11.36 56.92 29.38
CA LEU A 222 -9.89 56.76 29.31
C LEU A 222 -9.19 57.36 28.06
N ARG A 223 -9.94 57.95 27.12
CA ARG A 223 -9.35 58.46 25.87
C ARG A 223 -8.69 59.83 26.13
N GLY A 224 -7.37 59.84 26.21
CA GLY A 224 -6.58 61.07 26.41
C GLY A 224 -6.13 61.35 27.85
N VAL A 225 -6.26 60.38 28.75
CA VAL A 225 -5.84 60.53 30.16
C VAL A 225 -4.33 60.36 30.31
N ASN A 226 -3.67 61.31 30.98
CA ASN A 226 -2.23 61.27 31.22
C ASN A 226 -1.91 60.34 32.41
N LEU A 227 -1.17 59.25 32.19
CA LEU A 227 -0.77 58.33 33.27
C LEU A 227 0.34 58.89 34.17
N TRP A 228 1.06 59.91 33.72
CA TRP A 228 2.25 60.45 34.38
C TRP A 228 2.07 60.76 35.88
N PRO A 229 1.00 61.46 36.31
CA PRO A 229 0.75 61.72 37.73
C PRO A 229 0.38 60.47 38.55
N HIS A 230 0.06 59.35 37.91
CA HIS A 230 -0.43 58.12 38.56
C HIS A 230 0.59 56.97 38.51
N LEU A 231 1.75 57.15 37.86
CA LEU A 231 2.74 56.07 37.64
C LEU A 231 3.18 55.34 38.93
N PRO A 232 3.45 56.00 40.06
CA PRO A 232 3.88 55.30 41.28
C PRO A 232 2.79 54.38 41.86
N ASP A 233 1.53 54.83 41.83
CA ASP A 233 0.37 54.09 42.35
C ASP A 233 0.00 52.92 41.43
N ILE A 234 0.09 53.14 40.12
CA ILE A 234 -0.06 52.08 39.10
C ILE A 234 1.05 51.04 39.24
N ALA A 235 2.30 51.46 39.39
CA ALA A 235 3.45 50.57 39.54
C ALA A 235 3.31 49.69 40.80
N LYS A 236 2.80 50.24 41.90
CA LYS A 236 2.53 49.49 43.13
C LYS A 236 1.46 48.42 42.95
N THR A 237 0.38 48.75 42.25
CA THR A 237 -0.76 47.84 41.99
C THR A 237 -0.40 46.75 40.98
N LEU A 238 0.33 47.14 39.94
CA LEU A 238 0.76 46.25 38.86
C LEU A 238 1.86 45.29 39.33
N GLY A 239 2.92 45.82 39.92
CA GLY A 239 4.08 45.07 40.38
C GLY A 239 5.00 44.60 39.24
N TRP A 240 6.28 44.41 39.56
CA TRP A 240 7.34 44.12 38.59
C TRP A 240 7.05 42.96 37.64
N ARG A 241 6.54 41.83 38.16
CA ARG A 241 6.29 40.62 37.35
C ARG A 241 5.25 40.86 36.25
N ASP A 242 4.17 41.55 36.58
CA ASP A 242 3.12 41.83 35.61
C ASP A 242 3.55 42.96 34.67
N MET A 243 4.31 43.96 35.14
CA MET A 243 4.89 45.01 34.29
C MET A 243 5.90 44.46 33.28
N LYS A 244 6.76 43.52 33.70
CA LYS A 244 7.68 42.81 32.81
C LYS A 244 6.94 42.11 31.69
N GLN A 245 5.85 41.41 32.02
CA GLN A 245 5.03 40.71 31.03
C GLN A 245 4.29 41.70 30.10
N VAL A 246 3.80 42.83 30.62
CA VAL A 246 3.23 43.91 29.80
C VAL A 246 4.26 44.46 28.81
N ALA A 247 5.48 44.76 29.26
CA ALA A 247 6.57 45.25 28.42
C ALA A 247 6.95 44.25 27.32
N GLU A 248 7.05 42.96 27.65
CA GLU A 248 7.30 41.87 26.68
C GLU A 248 6.17 41.77 25.65
N CYS A 249 4.91 41.87 26.09
CA CYS A 249 3.73 41.80 25.22
C CYS A 249 3.52 43.05 24.37
N SER A 250 4.14 44.18 24.73
CA SER A 250 4.23 45.43 23.95
C SER A 250 5.49 45.50 23.06
N GLY A 251 6.22 44.39 22.94
CA GLY A 251 7.40 44.29 22.07
C GLY A 251 8.58 45.14 22.53
N MET A 252 8.72 45.44 23.83
CA MET A 252 10.01 45.89 24.38
C MET A 252 11.01 44.73 24.33
N THR A 253 12.27 45.02 24.04
CA THR A 253 13.30 43.98 23.99
C THR A 253 13.60 43.46 25.39
N HIS A 254 13.87 42.16 25.52
CA HIS A 254 14.26 41.56 26.81
C HIS A 254 15.47 42.26 27.42
N THR A 255 16.43 42.70 26.61
CA THR A 255 17.62 43.43 27.07
C THR A 255 17.30 44.80 27.68
N ALA A 256 16.34 45.54 27.11
CA ALA A 256 15.89 46.80 27.69
C ALA A 256 15.20 46.57 29.05
N ILE A 257 14.35 45.55 29.14
CA ILE A 257 13.63 45.19 30.37
C ILE A 257 14.59 44.78 31.49
N GLU A 258 15.57 43.94 31.19
CA GLU A 258 16.56 43.46 32.17
C GLU A 258 17.45 44.60 32.70
N SER A 259 17.74 45.63 31.89
CA SER A 259 18.49 46.79 32.36
C SER A 259 17.81 47.52 33.53
N HIS A 260 16.48 47.63 33.52
CA HIS A 260 15.73 48.25 34.62
C HIS A 260 15.73 47.39 35.90
N GLN A 261 15.88 46.08 35.78
CA GLN A 261 16.04 45.18 36.92
C GLN A 261 17.40 45.35 37.60
N LEU A 262 18.46 45.53 36.79
CA LEU A 262 19.84 45.66 37.25
C LEU A 262 20.12 47.01 37.92
N ASN A 263 19.46 48.08 37.49
CA ASN A 263 19.67 49.43 38.03
C ASN A 263 19.14 49.59 39.47
N PHE A 264 18.15 48.79 39.90
CA PHE A 264 17.54 48.89 41.23
C PHE A 264 17.39 47.52 41.88
N PRO A 265 18.49 46.80 42.19
CA PRO A 265 18.44 45.36 42.50
C PRO A 265 17.61 44.98 43.73
N ASN A 266 17.46 45.89 44.70
CA ASN A 266 16.75 45.64 45.97
C ASN A 266 15.39 46.35 46.07
N ASP A 267 14.96 47.11 45.05
CA ASP A 267 13.71 47.86 45.09
C ASP A 267 12.80 47.49 43.91
N SER A 268 11.92 46.51 44.15
CA SER A 268 10.97 46.04 43.13
C SER A 268 9.93 47.09 42.71
N GLN A 269 9.70 48.11 43.54
CA GLN A 269 8.76 49.18 43.23
C GLN A 269 9.40 50.21 42.30
N GLU A 270 10.67 50.55 42.53
CA GLU A 270 11.44 51.42 41.64
C GLU A 270 11.77 50.74 40.31
N GLN A 271 12.08 49.44 40.31
CA GLN A 271 12.21 48.64 39.07
C GLN A 271 10.93 48.76 38.22
N CYS A 272 9.77 48.55 38.85
CA CYS A 272 8.48 48.61 38.16
C CYS A 272 8.15 50.02 37.67
N SER A 273 8.41 51.05 38.47
CA SER A 273 8.13 52.45 38.12
C SER A 273 9.04 52.94 36.99
N SER A 274 10.31 52.54 36.99
CA SER A 274 11.28 52.85 35.94
C SER A 274 10.89 52.21 34.61
N LEU A 275 10.56 50.92 34.62
CA LEU A 275 10.12 50.20 33.42
C LEU A 275 8.78 50.70 32.90
N LEU A 276 7.83 51.00 33.80
CA LEU A 276 6.52 51.56 33.43
C LEU A 276 6.68 52.93 32.75
N ARG A 277 7.58 53.78 33.24
CA ARG A 277 7.87 55.08 32.61
C ARG A 277 8.42 54.90 31.20
N ALA A 278 9.45 54.06 31.03
CA ALA A 278 10.03 53.77 29.72
C ALA A 278 9.02 53.15 28.74
N TRP A 279 8.10 52.33 29.25
CA TRP A 279 7.01 51.76 28.46
C TRP A 279 6.00 52.82 28.01
N VAL A 280 5.58 53.73 28.90
CA VAL A 280 4.65 54.83 28.55
C VAL A 280 5.27 55.77 27.51
N GLU A 281 6.57 56.05 27.62
CA GLU A 281 7.31 56.85 26.63
C GLU A 281 7.30 56.21 25.23
N LYS A 282 7.36 54.87 25.16
CA LYS A 282 7.33 54.11 23.90
C LYS A 282 5.93 54.05 23.27
N GLU A 283 4.89 53.84 24.08
CA GLU A 283 3.50 53.66 23.60
C GLU A 283 2.79 54.98 23.31
N GLY A 284 3.23 56.08 23.93
CA GLY A 284 2.63 57.41 23.81
C GLY A 284 1.66 57.76 24.95
N MET A 285 1.66 59.04 25.36
CA MET A 285 0.99 59.49 26.59
C MET A 285 -0.53 59.31 26.62
N THR A 286 -1.18 59.32 25.46
CA THR A 286 -2.66 59.28 25.35
C THR A 286 -3.22 57.88 25.04
N THR A 287 -2.36 56.97 24.57
CA THR A 287 -2.67 55.59 24.16
C THR A 287 -2.26 54.57 25.21
N ALA A 288 -1.27 54.90 26.04
CA ALA A 288 -0.75 54.03 27.08
C ALA A 288 -1.82 53.50 28.06
N SER A 289 -2.85 54.27 28.41
CA SER A 289 -3.87 53.85 29.39
C SER A 289 -4.73 52.72 28.82
N VAL A 290 -5.20 52.92 27.59
CA VAL A 290 -6.01 51.95 26.85
C VAL A 290 -5.19 50.69 26.56
N THR A 291 -3.94 50.84 26.08
CA THR A 291 -3.06 49.71 25.76
C THR A 291 -2.71 48.90 27.03
N LEU A 292 -2.48 49.57 28.16
CA LEU A 292 -2.16 48.91 29.44
C LEU A 292 -3.34 48.06 29.89
N VAL A 293 -4.55 48.63 29.93
CA VAL A 293 -5.75 47.92 30.37
C VAL A 293 -6.11 46.78 29.42
N GLN A 294 -6.06 46.99 28.11
CA GLN A 294 -6.30 45.93 27.12
C GLN A 294 -5.28 44.79 27.26
N THR A 295 -4.02 45.11 27.52
CA THR A 295 -2.97 44.11 27.73
C THR A 295 -3.19 43.31 29.01
N LEU A 296 -3.61 43.96 30.10
CA LEU A 296 -3.93 43.29 31.35
C LEU A 296 -5.15 42.36 31.24
N LEU A 297 -6.18 42.77 30.50
CA LEU A 297 -7.34 41.93 30.21
C LEU A 297 -6.93 40.69 29.39
N ARG A 298 -6.08 40.87 28.38
CA ARG A 298 -5.50 39.77 27.59
C ARG A 298 -4.64 38.82 28.42
N MET A 299 -3.94 39.33 29.43
CA MET A 299 -3.20 38.54 30.42
C MET A 299 -4.09 37.85 31.47
N LYS A 300 -5.43 37.95 31.36
CA LYS A 300 -6.43 37.46 32.33
C LYS A 300 -6.26 38.07 33.73
N LYS A 301 -5.69 39.27 33.84
CA LYS A 301 -5.49 40.03 35.09
C LYS A 301 -6.61 41.05 35.31
N LYS A 302 -7.87 40.59 35.22
CA LYS A 302 -9.06 41.47 35.23
C LYS A 302 -9.14 42.36 36.48
N VAL A 303 -8.89 41.79 37.66
CA VAL A 303 -8.91 42.52 38.94
C VAL A 303 -7.93 43.70 38.93
N LYS A 304 -6.69 43.46 38.48
CA LYS A 304 -5.67 44.53 38.38
C LYS A 304 -6.03 45.60 37.35
N ALA A 305 -6.66 45.21 36.26
CA ALA A 305 -7.13 46.15 35.24
C ALA A 305 -8.23 47.06 35.81
N GLU A 306 -9.18 46.49 36.54
CA GLU A 306 -10.25 47.22 37.24
C GLU A 306 -9.67 48.17 38.31
N ASP A 307 -8.71 47.71 39.12
CA ASP A 307 -8.04 48.53 40.14
C ASP A 307 -7.29 49.72 39.52
N ILE A 308 -6.57 49.50 38.41
CA ILE A 308 -5.82 50.57 37.71
C ILE A 308 -6.77 51.59 37.10
N MET A 309 -7.92 51.17 36.55
CA MET A 309 -8.95 52.10 36.08
C MET A 309 -9.50 52.96 37.21
N ALA A 310 -9.75 52.37 38.39
CA ALA A 310 -10.24 53.11 39.55
C ALA A 310 -9.21 54.14 40.07
N ILE A 311 -7.91 53.82 40.03
CA ILE A 311 -6.83 54.77 40.39
C ILE A 311 -6.81 55.99 39.46
N ILE A 312 -7.10 55.78 38.17
CA ILE A 312 -7.12 56.84 37.17
C ILE A 312 -8.35 57.74 37.36
N SER A 313 -9.54 57.15 37.56
CA SER A 313 -10.79 57.92 37.69
C SER A 313 -10.94 58.69 39.01
N ASN A 314 -10.51 58.14 40.15
CA ASN A 314 -10.76 58.74 41.48
C ASN A 314 -9.99 60.05 41.76
N LYS A 315 -9.02 60.44 40.92
CA LYS A 315 -8.15 61.61 41.16
C LYS A 315 -8.36 62.73 40.14
N GLU A 316 -9.15 62.48 39.09
CA GLU A 316 -9.66 63.53 38.19
C GLU A 316 -10.63 64.48 38.93
N ASP A 317 -11.39 63.97 39.89
CA ASP A 317 -12.30 64.75 40.75
C ASP A 317 -11.58 65.70 41.72
N GLY A 318 -10.25 65.58 41.87
CA GLY A 318 -9.42 66.41 42.77
C GLY A 318 -8.73 67.60 42.09
N VAL A 319 -8.71 67.67 40.75
CA VAL A 319 -7.94 68.70 40.01
C VAL A 319 -8.80 69.87 39.54
N THR A 320 -10.14 69.76 39.55
CA THR A 320 -11.07 70.86 39.21
C THR A 320 -11.34 71.83 40.37
N GLY A 321 -10.65 71.71 41.50
CA GLY A 321 -10.90 72.52 42.70
C GLY A 321 -9.66 73.14 43.32
N GLN A 322 -8.87 73.95 42.61
CA GLN A 322 -8.02 75.01 43.19
C GLN A 322 -7.41 75.95 42.12
N ASN A 323 -7.56 77.28 42.37
CA ASN A 323 -7.18 78.49 41.60
C ASN A 323 -8.12 78.91 40.44
N SER A 324 -8.84 80.05 40.50
CA SER A 324 -8.40 81.37 41.00
C SER A 324 -9.49 82.16 41.73
N GLY A 325 -9.15 82.67 42.91
CA GLY A 325 -9.77 83.85 43.53
C GLY A 325 -8.90 85.09 43.31
N SER A 326 -9.51 86.11 42.70
CA SER A 326 -9.30 87.57 42.77
C SER A 326 -7.90 88.21 42.80
N GLY A 327 -7.68 89.10 41.82
CA GLY A 327 -6.70 90.20 41.89
C GLY A 327 -6.98 91.30 40.86
N GLN A 328 -7.80 92.30 41.23
CA GLN A 328 -7.74 93.68 40.71
C GLN A 328 -7.57 94.59 41.93
N VAL A 329 -6.41 95.24 42.06
CA VAL A 329 -6.16 96.70 42.00
C VAL A 329 -4.66 96.87 41.77
#